data_AF-A0AAN5CD24-F1
#
_entry.id   AF-A0AAN5CD24-F1
#
_cell.length_a   1.000
_cell.length_b   1.000
_cell.length_c   1.000
_cell.angle_alpha   90.00
_cell.angle_beta   90.00
_cell.angle_gamma   90.00
#
_symmetry.space_group_name_H-M   'P 1'
#
loop_
_entity.id
_entity.type
_entity.pdbx_description
1 polymer ?
#
loop_
_entity_poly.entity_id
_entity_poly.type
_entity_poly.pdbx_seq_one_letter_code
_entity_poly.pdbx_strand_id
1 'polypeptide(L)'
;LRIQSIGSSLYRNLCSLAQHIPSIGYCQGLNFIAALCLLAVGDESRSRDLLFHLILPRVHYYTENMSGLLRDLRVLDEILRRDLAEVHSAIHRLEVGVDLLVGKWFICLYIDSLPMELFLRIWDCLIYDGEIWIFKIAFRLLKKARKRIVSCHSSDQLLKVVREIASSREALDCHSLITTEKDKISKSDIDNLRNQFSR
;
A
#
# COMPACT_ATOMS: atom_id res chain seq x y z
N LEU A 1 -1.69 -29.11 -15.67
CA LEU A 1 -1.60 -28.30 -16.91
C LEU A 1 -1.92 -26.81 -16.68
N ARG A 2 -3.12 -26.41 -16.21
CA ARG A 2 -3.45 -24.98 -15.96
C ARG A 2 -2.58 -24.27 -14.89
N ILE A 3 -2.21 -24.95 -13.81
CA ILE A 3 -1.39 -24.35 -12.73
C ILE A 3 0.07 -24.13 -13.16
N GLN A 4 0.64 -25.07 -13.95
CA GLN A 4 1.99 -24.92 -14.53
C GLN A 4 2.05 -23.79 -15.57
N SER A 5 0.97 -23.55 -16.34
CA SER A 5 0.93 -22.45 -17.30
C SER A 5 0.92 -21.08 -16.60
N ILE A 6 0.15 -20.94 -15.50
CA ILE A 6 0.06 -19.69 -14.73
C ILE A 6 1.41 -19.32 -14.10
N GLY A 7 2.12 -20.29 -13.50
CA GLY A 7 3.44 -20.03 -12.93
C GLY A 7 4.45 -19.54 -13.98
N SER A 8 4.39 -20.09 -15.19
CA SER A 8 5.25 -19.68 -16.30
C SER A 8 4.91 -18.28 -16.81
N SER A 9 3.62 -17.93 -16.92
CA SER A 9 3.16 -16.58 -17.29
C SER A 9 3.54 -15.55 -16.23
N LEU A 10 3.42 -15.88 -14.94
CA LEU A 10 3.84 -15.01 -13.84
C LEU A 10 5.32 -14.68 -13.93
N TYR A 11 6.16 -15.71 -14.10
CA TYR A 11 7.60 -15.53 -14.26
C TYR A 11 7.93 -14.62 -15.46
N ARG A 12 7.31 -14.87 -16.63
CA ARG A 12 7.53 -14.02 -17.82
C ARG A 12 7.09 -12.57 -17.62
N ASN A 13 5.99 -12.33 -16.92
CA ASN A 13 5.53 -10.97 -16.62
C ASN A 13 6.52 -10.22 -15.71
N LEU A 14 7.03 -10.88 -14.68
CA LEU A 14 8.04 -10.32 -13.79
C LEU A 14 9.39 -10.10 -14.50
N CYS A 15 9.83 -11.04 -15.32
CA CYS A 15 11.02 -10.87 -16.16
C CYS A 15 10.86 -9.72 -17.15
N SER A 16 9.70 -9.60 -17.79
CA SER A 16 9.40 -8.48 -18.70
C SER A 16 9.51 -7.15 -17.96
N LEU A 17 8.96 -7.04 -16.74
CA LEU A 17 9.07 -5.84 -15.93
C LEU A 17 10.54 -5.49 -15.61
N ALA A 18 11.32 -6.47 -15.14
CA ALA A 18 12.73 -6.28 -14.81
C ALA A 18 13.59 -5.91 -16.04
N GLN A 19 13.28 -6.45 -17.22
CA GLN A 19 13.96 -6.11 -18.47
C GLN A 19 13.66 -4.67 -18.94
N HIS A 20 12.43 -4.20 -18.75
CA HIS A 20 12.04 -2.85 -19.17
C HIS A 20 12.45 -1.77 -18.16
N ILE A 21 12.61 -2.14 -16.88
CA ILE A 21 12.94 -1.20 -15.80
C ILE A 21 14.16 -1.75 -15.03
N PRO A 22 15.38 -1.54 -15.54
CA PRO A 22 16.60 -2.15 -14.97
C PRO A 22 16.89 -1.76 -13.52
N SER A 23 16.32 -0.64 -13.05
CA SER A 23 16.46 -0.19 -11.65
C SER A 23 15.58 -0.96 -10.66
N ILE A 24 14.60 -1.73 -11.13
CA ILE A 24 13.75 -2.55 -10.25
C ILE A 24 14.53 -3.79 -9.82
N GLY A 25 14.66 -3.95 -8.50
CA GLY A 25 15.00 -5.23 -7.89
C GLY A 25 13.73 -6.08 -7.70
N TYR A 26 13.86 -7.40 -7.72
CA TYR A 26 12.74 -8.24 -7.30
C TYR A 26 12.47 -8.03 -5.82
N CYS A 27 11.30 -7.49 -5.51
CA CYS A 27 10.84 -7.26 -4.15
C CYS A 27 9.69 -8.21 -3.79
N GLN A 28 9.71 -8.75 -2.57
CA GLN A 28 8.65 -9.57 -2.01
C GLN A 28 7.36 -8.74 -1.89
N GLY A 29 6.47 -8.88 -2.86
CA GLY A 29 5.31 -8.02 -3.07
C GLY A 29 4.87 -7.98 -4.54
N LEU A 30 5.84 -7.87 -5.46
CA LEU A 30 5.58 -7.79 -6.91
C LEU A 30 4.90 -9.05 -7.47
N ASN A 31 5.25 -10.21 -6.91
CA ASN A 31 4.64 -11.48 -7.27
C ASN A 31 3.13 -11.51 -7.01
N PHE A 32 2.66 -10.93 -5.90
CA PHE A 32 1.23 -10.87 -5.61
C PHE A 32 0.50 -9.96 -6.62
N ILE A 33 1.07 -8.78 -6.90
CA ILE A 33 0.51 -7.82 -7.86
C ILE A 33 0.42 -8.45 -9.25
N ALA A 34 1.51 -9.05 -9.73
CA ALA A 34 1.56 -9.68 -11.04
C ALA A 34 0.63 -10.91 -11.14
N ALA A 35 0.54 -11.73 -10.08
CA ALA A 35 -0.37 -12.87 -10.06
C ALA A 35 -1.83 -12.44 -10.14
N LEU A 36 -2.22 -11.39 -9.41
CA LEU A 36 -3.58 -10.87 -9.49
C LEU A 36 -3.88 -10.24 -10.85
N CYS A 37 -2.95 -9.50 -11.44
CA CYS A 37 -3.14 -8.98 -12.81
C CYS A 37 -3.42 -10.12 -13.79
N LEU A 38 -2.69 -11.24 -13.68
CA LEU A 38 -2.93 -12.43 -14.50
C LEU A 38 -4.29 -13.05 -14.25
N LEU A 39 -4.69 -13.21 -12.99
CA LEU A 39 -5.97 -13.81 -12.62
C LEU A 39 -7.17 -12.94 -13.02
N ALA A 40 -7.05 -11.61 -12.88
CA ALA A 40 -8.12 -10.67 -13.19
C ALA A 40 -8.34 -10.51 -14.69
N VAL A 41 -7.26 -10.48 -15.48
CA VAL A 41 -7.32 -10.20 -16.93
C VAL A 41 -7.44 -11.46 -17.76
N GLY A 42 -6.81 -12.57 -17.34
CA GLY A 42 -6.81 -13.85 -18.06
C GLY A 42 -5.94 -13.90 -19.33
N ASP A 43 -5.50 -12.75 -19.84
CA ASP A 43 -4.57 -12.60 -20.96
C ASP A 43 -3.19 -12.12 -20.48
N GLU A 44 -2.13 -12.81 -20.91
CA GLU A 44 -0.76 -12.53 -20.44
C GLU A 44 -0.28 -11.14 -20.84
N SER A 45 -0.55 -10.71 -22.08
CA SER A 45 -0.05 -9.41 -22.57
C SER A 45 -0.75 -8.26 -21.86
N ARG A 46 -2.09 -8.29 -21.80
CA ARG A 46 -2.88 -7.27 -21.10
C ARG A 46 -2.60 -7.26 -19.59
N SER A 47 -2.31 -8.42 -19.01
CA SER A 47 -1.86 -8.51 -17.61
C SER A 47 -0.53 -7.80 -17.39
N ARG A 48 0.43 -7.91 -18.33
CA ARG A 48 1.67 -7.11 -18.28
C ARG A 48 1.37 -5.63 -18.38
N ASP A 49 0.50 -5.21 -19.29
CA ASP A 49 0.17 -3.79 -19.45
C ASP A 49 -0.41 -3.21 -18.15
N LEU A 50 -1.32 -3.95 -17.49
CA LEU A 50 -1.86 -3.58 -16.18
C LEU A 50 -0.77 -3.54 -15.10
N LEU A 51 0.12 -4.54 -15.06
CA LEU A 51 1.25 -4.56 -14.13
C LEU A 51 2.14 -3.32 -14.31
N PHE A 52 2.48 -2.98 -15.55
CA PHE A 52 3.28 -1.79 -15.86
C PHE A 52 2.56 -0.51 -15.43
N HIS A 53 1.25 -0.40 -15.68
CA HIS A 53 0.46 0.74 -15.26
C HIS A 53 0.48 0.95 -13.73
N LEU A 54 0.43 -0.13 -12.96
CA LEU A 54 0.48 -0.07 -11.49
C LEU A 54 1.89 0.27 -10.96
N ILE A 55 2.93 -0.24 -11.61
CA ILE A 55 4.31 -0.17 -11.10
C ILE A 55 5.09 1.05 -11.61
N LEU A 56 4.91 1.48 -12.86
CA LEU A 56 5.69 2.59 -13.46
C LEU A 56 5.63 3.90 -12.64
N PRO A 57 4.47 4.35 -12.12
CA PRO A 57 4.42 5.53 -11.26
C PRO A 57 5.15 5.36 -9.91
N ARG A 58 5.47 4.11 -9.53
CA ARG A 58 5.95 3.69 -8.21
C ARG A 58 7.26 2.91 -8.31
N VAL A 59 8.03 3.06 -9.38
CA VAL A 59 9.29 2.31 -9.61
C VAL A 59 10.21 2.40 -8.41
N HIS A 60 10.31 3.57 -7.78
CA HIS A 60 11.17 3.81 -6.61
C HIS A 60 10.75 3.06 -5.34
N TYR A 61 9.58 2.42 -5.30
CA TYR A 61 9.21 1.50 -4.22
C TYR A 61 9.96 0.18 -4.33
N TYR A 62 10.35 -0.20 -5.55
CA TYR A 62 10.88 -1.51 -5.89
C TYR A 62 12.36 -1.46 -6.32
N THR A 63 13.05 -0.34 -6.09
CA THR A 63 14.51 -0.25 -6.20
C THR A 63 15.17 -0.94 -5.01
N GLU A 64 16.46 -1.29 -5.11
CA GLU A 64 17.20 -1.96 -4.03
C GLU A 64 17.11 -1.24 -2.68
N ASN A 65 17.15 0.09 -2.69
CA ASN A 65 17.07 0.92 -1.50
C ASN A 65 15.63 1.29 -1.07
N MET A 66 14.61 0.89 -1.84
CA MET A 66 13.20 1.23 -1.61
C MET A 66 12.95 2.72 -1.30
N SER A 67 13.76 3.61 -1.88
CA SER A 67 13.81 5.03 -1.52
C SER A 67 12.45 5.73 -1.63
N GLY A 68 11.67 5.40 -2.66
CA GLY A 68 10.32 5.95 -2.84
C GLY A 68 9.34 5.46 -1.77
N LEU A 69 9.44 4.19 -1.39
CA LEU A 69 8.58 3.60 -0.35
C LEU A 69 8.88 4.23 1.01
N LEU A 70 10.17 4.29 1.39
CA LEU A 70 10.59 4.89 2.66
C LEU A 70 10.23 6.37 2.74
N ARG A 71 10.37 7.11 1.63
CA ARG A 71 9.93 8.51 1.55
C ARG A 71 8.43 8.62 1.79
N ASP A 72 7.63 7.81 1.11
CA ASP A 72 6.17 7.89 1.20
C ASP A 72 5.65 7.40 2.57
N LEU A 73 6.36 6.49 3.25
CA LEU A 73 6.08 6.14 4.64
C LEU A 73 6.37 7.30 5.61
N ARG A 74 7.43 8.09 5.38
CA ARG A 74 7.68 9.33 6.13
C ARG A 74 6.62 10.39 5.87
N VAL A 75 6.16 10.51 4.63
CA VAL A 75 5.03 11.38 4.28
C VAL A 75 3.78 10.98 5.08
N LEU A 76 3.48 9.68 5.16
CA LEU A 76 2.37 9.20 5.98
C LEU A 76 2.58 9.51 7.47
N ASP A 77 3.78 9.29 8.00
CA ASP A 77 4.10 9.59 9.41
C ASP A 77 3.87 11.08 9.73
N GLU A 78 4.28 11.98 8.85
CA GLU A 78 4.04 13.43 8.98
C GLU A 78 2.55 13.78 8.89
N ILE A 79 1.79 13.14 7.98
CA ILE A 79 0.32 13.30 7.93
C ILE A 79 -0.33 12.83 9.24
N LEU A 80 0.13 11.69 9.80
CA LEU A 80 -0.35 11.19 11.08
C LEU A 80 -0.02 12.16 12.21
N ARG A 81 1.19 12.72 12.23
CA ARG A 81 1.61 13.71 13.22
C ARG A 81 0.71 14.94 13.21
N ARG A 82 0.35 15.42 12.02
CA ARG A 82 -0.47 16.63 11.83
C ARG A 82 -1.95 16.39 12.10
N ASP A 83 -2.52 15.33 11.52
CA ASP A 83 -3.98 15.14 11.42
C ASP A 83 -4.52 14.02 12.32
N LEU A 84 -3.65 13.22 12.96
CA LEU A 84 -4.02 12.12 13.86
C LEU A 84 -2.99 11.92 14.99
N ALA A 85 -2.67 13.03 15.67
CA ALA A 85 -1.56 13.13 16.63
C ALA A 85 -1.62 12.09 17.76
N GLU A 86 -2.83 11.69 18.21
CA GLU A 86 -2.97 10.64 19.23
C GLU A 86 -2.43 9.27 18.77
N VAL A 87 -2.62 8.93 17.50
CA VAL A 87 -2.14 7.67 16.91
C VAL A 87 -0.64 7.75 16.68
N HIS A 88 -0.16 8.85 16.11
CA HIS A 88 1.28 9.09 15.96
C HIS A 88 2.01 8.99 17.31
N SER A 89 1.54 9.69 18.34
CA SER A 89 2.14 9.62 19.69
C SER A 89 2.14 8.22 20.26
N ALA A 90 1.07 7.43 20.07
CA ALA A 90 1.03 6.05 20.54
C ALA A 90 2.03 5.14 19.82
N ILE A 91 2.19 5.30 18.50
CA ILE A 91 3.16 4.56 17.67
C ILE A 91 4.60 4.87 18.13
N HIS A 92 4.95 6.14 18.23
CA HIS A 92 6.29 6.59 18.61
C HIS A 92 6.63 6.32 20.08
N ARG A 93 5.65 6.39 21.00
CA ARG A 93 5.83 6.01 22.41
C ARG A 93 6.27 4.55 22.57
N LEU A 94 5.83 3.68 21.68
CA LEU A 94 6.17 2.25 21.67
C LEU A 94 7.41 1.97 20.81
N GLU A 95 8.10 3.00 20.34
CA GLU A 95 9.30 2.92 19.50
C GLU A 95 9.11 2.07 18.24
N VAL A 96 7.88 2.07 17.69
CA VAL A 96 7.55 1.34 16.47
C VAL A 96 7.55 2.30 15.28
N GLY A 97 8.29 1.99 14.23
CA GLY A 97 8.24 2.75 12.98
C GLY A 97 6.97 2.48 12.16
N VAL A 98 6.47 3.51 11.47
CA VAL A 98 5.31 3.40 10.55
C VAL A 98 5.59 2.38 9.44
N ASP A 99 6.84 2.27 9.00
CA ASP A 99 7.31 1.29 8.02
C ASP A 99 7.05 -0.16 8.46
N LEU A 100 7.24 -0.48 9.74
CA LEU A 100 6.96 -1.82 10.27
C LEU A 100 5.45 -2.12 10.31
N LEU A 101 4.62 -1.10 10.55
CA LEU A 101 3.17 -1.26 10.67
C LEU A 101 2.47 -1.40 9.32
N VAL A 102 2.81 -0.50 8.38
CA VAL A 102 2.05 -0.34 7.13
C VAL A 102 2.90 -0.42 5.87
N GLY A 103 4.22 -0.67 5.97
CA GLY A 103 5.09 -0.82 4.80
C GLY A 103 4.57 -1.86 3.81
N LYS A 104 4.04 -2.98 4.32
CA LYS A 104 3.41 -4.03 3.50
C LYS A 104 2.18 -3.54 2.73
N TRP A 105 1.40 -2.61 3.30
CA TRP A 105 0.23 -2.05 2.64
C TRP A 105 0.63 -1.25 1.39
N PHE A 106 1.72 -0.50 1.48
CA PHE A 106 2.21 0.34 0.39
C PHE A 106 2.90 -0.50 -0.68
N ILE A 107 3.83 -1.37 -0.29
CA ILE A 107 4.65 -2.14 -1.25
C ILE A 107 3.84 -3.18 -2.02
N CYS A 108 2.82 -3.77 -1.38
CA CYS A 108 1.93 -4.76 -2.00
C CYS A 108 0.62 -4.15 -2.51
N LEU A 109 0.43 -2.82 -2.44
CA LEU A 109 -0.82 -2.16 -2.82
C LEU A 109 -2.05 -2.82 -2.15
N TYR A 110 -1.95 -3.14 -0.86
CA TYR A 110 -2.96 -3.78 -0.01
C TYR A 110 -3.38 -5.22 -0.33
N ILE A 111 -2.90 -5.81 -1.43
CA ILE A 111 -3.37 -7.12 -1.90
C ILE A 111 -3.24 -8.25 -0.87
N ASP A 112 -2.18 -8.24 -0.06
CA ASP A 112 -1.84 -9.27 0.92
C ASP A 112 -2.09 -8.77 2.35
N SER A 113 -3.04 -7.85 2.49
CA SER A 113 -3.38 -7.24 3.78
C SER A 113 -4.89 -7.06 3.94
N LEU A 114 -5.63 -6.78 2.88
CA LEU A 114 -7.07 -6.54 2.92
C LEU A 114 -7.85 -7.64 2.19
N PRO A 115 -9.16 -7.81 2.48
CA PRO A 115 -10.04 -8.67 1.69
C PRO A 115 -10.09 -8.23 0.22
N MET A 116 -10.31 -9.21 -0.68
CA MET A 116 -10.26 -8.99 -2.13
C MET A 116 -11.22 -7.91 -2.61
N GLU A 117 -12.43 -7.91 -2.06
CA GLU A 117 -13.47 -6.95 -2.39
C GLU A 117 -13.04 -5.51 -2.07
N LEU A 118 -12.23 -5.32 -1.03
CA LEU A 118 -11.76 -4.01 -0.63
C LEU A 118 -10.55 -3.57 -1.47
N PHE A 119 -9.50 -4.39 -1.57
CA PHE A 119 -8.31 -3.95 -2.30
C PHE A 119 -8.60 -3.74 -3.80
N LEU A 120 -9.51 -4.51 -4.40
CA LEU A 120 -9.89 -4.30 -5.81
C LEU A 120 -10.52 -2.92 -6.02
N ARG A 121 -11.37 -2.47 -5.08
CA ARG A 121 -11.94 -1.11 -5.13
C ARG A 121 -10.89 -0.03 -4.91
N ILE A 122 -9.92 -0.29 -4.02
CA ILE A 122 -8.77 0.60 -3.84
C ILE A 122 -7.97 0.68 -5.15
N TRP A 123 -7.82 -0.44 -5.86
CA TRP A 123 -7.13 -0.50 -7.15
C TRP A 123 -7.89 0.27 -8.24
N ASP A 124 -9.22 0.19 -8.30
CA ASP A 124 -10.03 1.01 -9.21
C ASP A 124 -9.70 2.50 -9.02
N CYS A 125 -9.71 2.95 -7.77
CA CYS A 125 -9.38 4.32 -7.40
C CYS A 125 -7.90 4.66 -7.66
N LEU A 126 -6.98 3.73 -7.40
CA LEU A 126 -5.54 3.89 -7.63
C LEU A 126 -5.20 4.06 -9.11
N ILE A 127 -5.87 3.30 -9.97
CA ILE A 127 -5.71 3.35 -11.43
C ILE A 127 -6.28 4.67 -11.97
N TYR A 128 -7.40 5.15 -11.43
CA TYR A 128 -8.06 6.36 -11.90
C TYR A 128 -7.43 7.66 -11.36
N ASP A 129 -7.23 7.77 -10.04
CA ASP A 129 -6.79 9.00 -9.37
C ASP A 129 -5.32 8.96 -8.88
N GLY A 130 -4.67 7.80 -8.94
CA GLY A 130 -3.27 7.63 -8.55
C GLY A 130 -3.04 7.30 -7.07
N GLU A 131 -1.77 7.41 -6.65
CA GLU A 131 -1.29 6.95 -5.33
C GLU A 131 -1.89 7.65 -4.11
N ILE A 132 -2.61 8.76 -4.28
CA ILE A 132 -3.32 9.42 -3.18
C ILE A 132 -4.20 8.44 -2.41
N TRP A 133 -4.77 7.45 -3.10
CA TRP A 133 -5.60 6.42 -2.48
C TRP A 133 -4.81 5.46 -1.59
N ILE A 134 -3.51 5.27 -1.83
CA ILE A 134 -2.66 4.50 -0.91
C ILE A 134 -2.60 5.20 0.45
N PHE A 135 -2.41 6.52 0.47
CA PHE A 135 -2.36 7.31 1.69
C PHE A 135 -3.72 7.44 2.37
N LYS A 136 -4.78 7.76 1.60
CA LYS A 136 -6.15 7.92 2.13
C LYS A 136 -6.61 6.68 2.85
N ILE A 137 -6.41 5.50 2.27
CA ILE A 137 -6.82 4.24 2.91
C ILE A 137 -6.01 3.96 4.17
N ALA A 138 -4.68 4.10 4.13
CA ALA A 138 -3.84 3.90 5.31
C ALA A 138 -4.29 4.78 6.47
N PHE A 139 -4.49 6.07 6.20
CA PHE A 139 -4.96 7.04 7.17
C PHE A 139 -6.35 6.67 7.74
N ARG A 140 -7.31 6.32 6.88
CA ARG A 140 -8.67 5.95 7.29
C ARG A 140 -8.70 4.68 8.16
N LEU A 141 -7.91 3.67 7.80
CA LEU A 141 -7.79 2.43 8.57
C LEU A 141 -7.22 2.70 9.97
N LEU A 142 -6.14 3.48 10.06
CA LEU A 142 -5.54 3.87 11.34
C LEU A 142 -6.49 4.74 12.17
N LYS A 143 -7.20 5.68 11.54
CA LYS A 143 -8.21 6.54 12.17
C LYS A 143 -9.39 5.75 12.74
N LYS A 144 -9.90 4.75 12.02
CA LYS A 144 -10.96 3.86 12.54
C LYS A 144 -10.47 3.09 13.78
N ALA A 145 -9.21 2.66 13.79
CA ALA A 145 -8.62 1.90 14.87
C ALA A 145 -8.02 2.71 16.02
N ARG A 146 -8.10 4.05 15.95
CA ARG A 146 -7.42 4.98 16.88
C ARG A 146 -7.56 4.60 18.35
N LYS A 147 -8.76 4.21 18.79
CA LYS A 147 -9.02 3.87 20.20
C LYS A 147 -8.21 2.65 20.65
N ARG A 148 -8.11 1.64 19.78
CA ARG A 148 -7.36 0.39 20.03
C ARG A 148 -5.85 0.64 19.99
N ILE A 149 -5.39 1.49 19.06
CA ILE A 149 -3.98 1.86 18.95
C ILE A 149 -3.53 2.64 20.19
N VAL A 150 -4.28 3.65 20.61
CA VAL A 150 -3.93 4.49 21.77
C VAL A 150 -3.87 3.67 23.07
N SER A 151 -4.72 2.65 23.21
CA SER A 151 -4.73 1.74 24.36
C SER A 151 -3.62 0.68 24.35
N CYS A 152 -2.75 0.64 23.34
CA CYS A 152 -1.64 -0.31 23.32
C CYS A 152 -0.52 0.10 24.28
N HIS A 153 0.02 -0.90 24.98
CA HIS A 153 1.12 -0.75 25.94
C HIS A 153 2.39 -1.51 25.53
N SER A 154 2.35 -2.26 24.43
CA SER A 154 3.53 -2.92 23.84
C SER A 154 3.50 -2.87 22.31
N SER A 155 4.68 -3.00 21.70
CA SER A 155 4.84 -3.09 20.24
C SER A 155 4.09 -4.28 19.65
N ASP A 156 4.08 -5.44 20.33
CA ASP A 156 3.34 -6.64 19.91
C ASP A 156 1.82 -6.40 19.85
N GLN A 157 1.27 -5.70 20.84
CA GLN A 157 -0.16 -5.35 20.84
C GLN A 157 -0.48 -4.42 19.67
N LEU A 158 0.39 -3.44 19.41
CA LEU A 158 0.21 -2.51 18.30
C LEU A 158 0.25 -3.22 16.94
N LEU A 159 1.24 -4.10 16.72
CA LEU A 159 1.36 -4.91 15.52
C LEU A 159 0.13 -5.82 15.34
N LYS A 160 -0.35 -6.43 16.43
CA LYS A 160 -1.55 -7.26 16.41
C LYS A 160 -2.78 -6.43 16.01
N VAL A 161 -2.97 -5.26 16.62
CA VAL A 161 -4.09 -4.36 16.28
C VAL A 161 -4.05 -4.00 14.80
N VAL A 162 -2.89 -3.57 14.28
CA VAL A 162 -2.77 -3.17 12.86
C VAL A 162 -3.07 -4.34 11.90
N ARG A 163 -2.62 -5.56 12.22
CA ARG A 163 -2.99 -6.76 11.45
C ARG A 163 -4.50 -7.04 11.52
N GLU A 164 -5.10 -6.92 12.70
CA GLU A 164 -6.52 -7.15 12.89
C GLU A 164 -7.39 -6.10 12.19
N ILE A 165 -6.96 -4.84 12.07
CA ILE A 165 -7.67 -3.82 11.26
C ILE A 165 -7.91 -4.35 9.86
N ALA A 166 -6.88 -4.95 9.29
CA ALA A 166 -6.88 -5.43 7.92
C ALA A 166 -7.87 -6.59 7.71
N SER A 167 -8.16 -7.37 8.76
CA SER A 167 -9.12 -8.48 8.76
C SER A 167 -10.49 -8.15 9.39
N SER A 168 -10.67 -6.91 9.85
CA SER A 168 -11.86 -6.51 10.61
C SER A 168 -13.08 -6.23 9.73
N ARG A 169 -14.29 -6.27 10.30
CA ARG A 169 -15.52 -5.90 9.57
C ARG A 169 -15.49 -4.45 9.08
N GLU A 170 -14.69 -3.62 9.71
CA GLU A 170 -14.46 -2.23 9.37
C GLU A 170 -13.70 -2.06 8.05
N ALA A 171 -12.91 -3.06 7.65
CA ALA A 171 -12.34 -3.17 6.30
C ALA A 171 -13.42 -3.62 5.29
N LEU A 172 -14.34 -4.49 5.68
CA LEU A 172 -15.41 -4.96 4.78
C LEU A 172 -16.38 -3.84 4.34
N ASP A 173 -16.49 -2.75 5.11
CA ASP A 173 -17.23 -1.55 4.70
C ASP A 173 -16.38 -0.67 3.75
N CYS A 174 -16.17 -1.19 2.54
CA CYS A 174 -15.41 -0.53 1.48
C CYS A 174 -16.08 0.78 1.03
N HIS A 175 -17.40 0.85 1.05
CA HIS A 175 -18.13 2.04 0.63
C HIS A 175 -17.78 3.22 1.53
N SER A 176 -17.88 3.08 2.86
CA SER A 176 -17.52 4.19 3.75
C SER A 176 -16.04 4.54 3.64
N LEU A 177 -15.16 3.55 3.48
CA LEU A 177 -13.73 3.79 3.32
C LEU A 177 -13.38 4.55 2.05
N ILE A 178 -14.21 4.53 1.01
CA ILE A 178 -13.96 5.24 -0.25
C ILE A 178 -14.66 6.61 -0.25
N THR A 179 -15.94 6.65 0.12
CA THR A 179 -16.80 7.85 0.03
C THR A 179 -16.62 8.84 1.17
N THR A 180 -15.78 8.56 2.17
CA THR A 180 -15.49 9.52 3.24
C THR A 180 -14.78 10.75 2.66
N GLU A 181 -15.50 11.85 2.44
CA GLU A 181 -14.94 13.08 1.86
C GLU A 181 -14.17 13.96 2.86
N LYS A 182 -14.22 13.65 4.16
CA LYS A 182 -13.76 14.55 5.23
C LYS A 182 -12.25 14.57 5.48
N ASP A 183 -11.44 13.82 4.74
CA ASP A 183 -10.00 13.77 4.99
C ASP A 183 -9.28 14.85 4.18
N LYS A 184 -8.42 15.63 4.84
CA LYS A 184 -7.67 16.76 4.24
C LYS A 184 -6.51 16.33 3.32
N ILE A 185 -6.35 15.02 3.07
CA ILE A 185 -5.25 14.49 2.26
C ILE A 185 -5.52 14.81 0.79
N SER A 186 -4.69 15.71 0.24
CA SER A 186 -4.72 16.13 -1.16
C SER A 186 -3.44 15.71 -1.88
N LYS A 187 -3.50 15.65 -3.21
CA LYS A 187 -2.33 15.29 -4.03
C LYS A 187 -1.21 16.32 -3.88
N SER A 188 -1.54 17.61 -3.89
CA SER A 188 -0.59 18.70 -3.67
C SER A 188 0.11 18.62 -2.32
N ASP A 189 -0.61 18.21 -1.26
CA ASP A 189 -0.04 18.06 0.08
C ASP A 189 0.98 16.91 0.13
N ILE A 190 0.63 15.75 -0.46
CA ILE A 190 1.56 14.62 -0.58
C ILE A 190 2.81 15.01 -1.37
N ASP A 191 2.65 15.69 -2.51
CA ASP A 191 3.78 16.07 -3.36
C ASP A 191 4.69 17.11 -2.68
N ASN A 192 4.11 18.06 -1.92
CA ASN A 192 4.88 19.01 -1.11
C ASN A 192 5.71 18.29 -0.05
N LEU A 193 5.11 17.34 0.68
CA LEU A 193 5.81 16.55 1.70
C LEU A 193 6.90 15.65 1.07
N ARG A 194 6.64 15.04 -0.08
CA ARG A 194 7.66 14.28 -0.83
C ARG A 194 8.87 15.14 -1.17
N ASN A 195 8.65 16.36 -1.66
CA ASN A 195 9.73 17.29 -1.99
C ASN A 195 10.55 17.71 -0.76
N GLN A 196 9.90 17.80 0.41
CA GLN A 196 10.59 18.06 1.67
C GLN A 196 11.50 16.89 2.10
N PHE A 197 11.04 15.65 1.94
CA PHE A 197 11.79 14.44 2.34
C PHE A 197 12.74 13.89 1.27
N SER A 198 12.75 14.50 0.07
CA SER A 198 13.71 14.21 -1.00
C SER A 198 14.96 15.09 -0.95
N ARG A 199 15.03 16.06 -0.02
CA ARG A 199 16.21 16.85 0.32
C ARG A 199 16.94 16.23 1.50
#